data_AF-A0A960D982-F1
#
_entry.id   AF-A0A960D982-F1
#
_cell.length_a   1.000
_cell.length_b   1.000
_cell.length_c   1.000
_cell.angle_alpha   90.00
_cell.angle_beta   90.00
_cell.angle_gamma   90.00
#
_symmetry.space_group_name_H-M   'P 1'
#
loop_
_entity.id
_entity.type
_entity.pdbx_description
1 polymer ?
#
loop_
_entity_poly.entity_id
_entity_poly.type
_entity_poly.pdbx_seq_one_letter_code
_entity_poly.pdbx_strand_id
1 'polypeptide(L)' 'VTRHNVLGLQAALATGELTRTGGKVTKLSTGYDLTQLIIGSEGTLALATEVT' A
#
# COMPACT_ATOMS: atom_id res chain seq x y z
N VAL A 1 -12.57 5.70 6.03
CA VAL A 1 -12.89 6.61 4.88
C VAL A 1 -11.64 6.90 4.07
N THR A 2 -10.56 7.36 4.70
CA THR A 2 -9.27 7.70 4.07
C THR A 2 -8.65 6.61 3.20
N ARG A 3 -8.78 5.33 3.59
CA ARG A 3 -8.19 4.19 2.85
C ARG A 3 -8.66 4.03 1.40
N HIS A 4 -9.88 4.47 1.07
CA HIS A 4 -10.43 4.35 -0.28
C HIS A 4 -9.99 5.50 -1.19
N ASN A 5 -9.33 6.52 -0.64
CA ASN A 5 -8.77 7.64 -1.40
C ASN A 5 -7.33 7.37 -1.85
N VAL A 6 -6.73 6.24 -1.41
CA VAL A 6 -5.39 5.83 -1.78
C VAL A 6 -5.50 4.82 -2.92
N LEU A 7 -4.92 5.16 -4.07
CA LEU A 7 -4.88 4.31 -5.27
C LEU A 7 -3.69 3.35 -5.22
N GLY A 8 -2.61 3.75 -4.57
CA GLY A 8 -1.44 2.92 -4.36
C GLY A 8 -0.43 3.56 -3.42
N LEU A 9 0.53 2.77 -2.97
CA LEU A 9 1.62 3.26 -2.15
C LEU A 9 2.90 2.47 -2.40
N GLN A 10 4.02 3.11 -2.12
CA GLN A 10 5.31 2.44 -1.96
C GLN A 10 5.59 2.32 -0.46
N ALA A 11 6.06 1.16 -0.02
CA ALA A 11 6.42 0.93 1.37
C ALA A 11 7.72 0.14 1.50
N ALA A 12 8.52 0.49 2.50
CA ALA A 12 9.68 -0.25 2.92
C ALA A 12 9.27 -1.34 3.94
N LEU A 13 9.62 -2.58 3.64
CA LEU A 13 9.47 -3.72 4.53
C LEU A 13 10.54 -3.69 5.63
N ALA A 14 10.33 -4.42 6.72
CA ALA A 14 11.33 -4.56 7.79
C ALA A 14 12.66 -5.18 7.31
N THR A 15 12.63 -5.90 6.19
CA THR A 15 13.80 -6.44 5.50
C THR A 15 14.63 -5.37 4.76
N GLY A 16 14.12 -4.15 4.63
CA GLY A 16 14.72 -3.06 3.85
C GLY A 16 14.32 -3.05 2.37
N GLU A 17 13.53 -4.02 1.91
CA GLU A 17 13.02 -4.06 0.54
C GLU A 17 11.90 -3.02 0.32
N LEU A 18 11.91 -2.35 -0.83
CA LEU A 18 10.85 -1.46 -1.25
C LEU A 18 9.82 -2.22 -2.10
N THR A 19 8.59 -2.32 -1.61
CA THR A 19 7.47 -2.89 -2.35
C THR A 19 6.51 -1.80 -2.83
N ARG A 20 5.91 -2.01 -4.02
CA ARG A 20 4.90 -1.11 -4.58
C ARG A 20 3.59 -1.86 -4.71
N THR A 21 2.53 -1.29 -4.13
CA THR A 21 1.20 -1.89 -4.11
C THR A 21 0.18 -0.91 -4.69
N GLY A 22 -0.85 -1.45 -5.35
CA GLY A 22 -1.82 -0.65 -6.09
C GLY A 22 -1.24 -0.02 -7.35
N GLY A 23 -1.87 1.06 -7.83
CA GLY A 23 -1.45 1.75 -9.05
C GLY A 23 -2.47 2.77 -9.52
N LYS A 24 -2.24 3.37 -10.70
CA LYS A 24 -3.12 4.41 -11.27
C LYS A 24 -4.52 3.92 -11.69
N VAL A 25 -4.81 2.64 -11.48
CA VAL A 25 -6.05 1.98 -11.85
C VAL A 25 -6.98 1.90 -10.65
N THR A 26 -8.19 2.41 -10.80
CA THR A 26 -9.21 2.48 -9.74
C THR A 26 -9.83 1.13 -9.38
N LYS A 27 -9.63 0.10 -10.20
CA LYS A 27 -10.17 -1.24 -9.97
C LYS A 27 -9.13 -2.29 -10.32
N LEU A 28 -8.70 -3.04 -9.31
CA LEU A 28 -7.87 -4.22 -9.44
C LEU A 28 -8.64 -5.41 -8.86
N SER A 29 -8.75 -6.49 -9.63
CA SER A 29 -9.40 -7.74 -9.18
C SER A 29 -8.45 -8.95 -9.22
N THR A 30 -7.16 -8.71 -9.45
CA THR A 30 -6.13 -9.73 -9.55
C THR A 30 -5.19 -9.64 -8.36
N GLY A 31 -5.02 -10.74 -7.63
CA GLY A 31 -4.14 -10.81 -6.46
C GLY A 31 -4.75 -10.24 -5.19
N TYR A 32 -3.92 -10.07 -4.17
CA TYR A 32 -4.32 -9.53 -2.87
C TYR A 32 -4.20 -8.01 -2.83
N ASP A 33 -5.13 -7.37 -2.14
CA ASP A 33 -5.09 -5.93 -1.90
C ASP A 33 -4.15 -5.59 -0.73
N LEU A 34 -2.85 -5.66 -1.00
CA LEU A 34 -1.81 -5.33 -0.03
C LEU A 34 -1.79 -3.84 0.34
N THR A 35 -2.33 -2.98 -0.52
CA THR A 35 -2.48 -1.54 -0.23
C THR A 35 -3.41 -1.35 0.95
N GLN A 36 -4.58 -2.01 0.95
CA GLN A 36 -5.53 -1.94 2.07
C GLN A 36 -5.02 -2.63 3.34
N LEU A 37 -4.12 -3.61 3.22
CA LEU A 37 -3.48 -4.25 4.36
C LEU A 37 -2.48 -3.31 5.06
N ILE A 38 -1.69 -2.58 4.28
CA ILE A 38 -0.67 -1.65 4.80
C ILE A 38 -1.34 -0.40 5.41
N ILE A 39 -2.40 0.10 4.78
CA ILE A 39 -3.14 1.27 5.28
C ILE A 39 -3.86 0.92 6.58
N GLY A 40 -3.52 1.64 7.66
CA GLY A 40 -4.06 1.37 8.99
C GLY A 40 -3.23 0.39 9.82
N SER A 41 -2.10 -0.10 9.29
CA SER A 41 -1.11 -0.85 10.07
C SER A 41 -0.30 0.03 11.03
N GLU A 42 -0.42 1.36 10.95
CA GLU A 42 0.30 2.31 11.80
C GLU A 42 1.83 2.13 11.77
N GLY A 43 2.37 1.60 10.67
CA GLY A 43 3.81 1.37 10.49
C GLY A 43 4.32 0.03 11.04
N THR A 44 3.45 -0.84 11.55
CA THR A 44 3.84 -2.16 12.07
C THR A 44 4.22 -3.15 10.97
N LEU A 45 3.57 -3.06 9.81
CA LEU A 45 3.79 -4.00 8.69
C LEU A 45 4.84 -3.49 7.70
N ALA A 46 4.79 -2.19 7.39
CA ALA A 46 5.71 -1.54 6.47
C ALA A 46 5.67 -0.02 6.67
N LEU A 47 6.73 0.67 6.26
CA LEU A 47 6.85 2.11 6.36
C LEU A 47 6.55 2.74 4.98
N ALA A 48 5.46 3.50 4.88
CA ALA A 48 5.05 4.12 3.62
C ALA A 48 6.01 5.25 3.20
N THR A 49 6.56 5.17 2.00
CA THR A 49 7.53 6.12 1.44
C THR A 49 6.91 7.04 0.38
N GLU A 50 5.87 6.58 -0.32
CA GLU A 50 5.15 7.34 -1.34
C GLU A 50 3.67 6.92 -1.33
N VAL A 51 2.75 7.85 -1.52
CA VAL A 51 1.29 7.59 -1.59
C VAL A 51 0.73 8.30 -2.81
N THR A 52 -0.14 7.61 -3.57
CA THR A 52 -0.83 8.12 -4.75
C THR A 52 -2.33 7.96 -4.63
#